data_AF-A0A9D5XI26-F1
#
_entry.id   AF-A0A9D5XI26-F1
#
_cell.length_a   1.000
_cell.length_b   1.000
_cell.length_c   1.000
_cell.angle_alpha   90.00
_cell.angle_beta   90.00
_cell.angle_gamma   90.00
#
_symmetry.space_group_name_H-M   'P 1'
#
loop_
_entity.id
_entity.type
_entity.pdbx_description
1 polymer ?
#
loop_
_entity_poly.entity_id
_entity_poly.type
_entity_poly.pdbx_seq_one_letter_code
_entity_poly.pdbx_strand_id
1 'polypeptide(L)'
;MACSDFQDRFKGYPKEDTVINLESATSNEIADALSRLAHIAVVGDDWEFLDPDDLCTVHVIDQAANQQWPLQLRGAQFALHRDSHTQNYYAIMKHGKTPALGPDGQPLRLFETASYHDVFFAEGYLQALAEKCEFPQSLNAAASSPAPS
;
A
#
# COMPACT_ATOMS: atom_id res chain seq x y z
N MET A 1 11.13 -22.65 10.05
CA MET A 1 11.63 -22.14 8.76
C MET A 1 10.67 -21.06 8.27
N ALA A 2 10.80 -19.84 8.80
CA ALA A 2 9.92 -18.71 8.46
C ALA A 2 10.72 -17.39 8.36
N CYS A 3 11.89 -17.32 9.01
CA CYS A 3 12.80 -16.17 8.88
C CYS A 3 13.56 -16.13 7.54
N SER A 4 13.69 -17.25 6.81
CA SER A 4 14.42 -17.28 5.53
C SER A 4 13.61 -16.66 4.39
N ASP A 5 12.32 -16.99 4.29
CA ASP A 5 11.44 -16.41 3.27
C ASP A 5 11.27 -14.90 3.47
N PHE A 6 11.31 -14.44 4.72
CA PHE A 6 11.26 -13.03 5.06
C PHE A 6 12.54 -12.27 4.63
N GLN A 7 13.72 -12.89 4.79
CA GLN A 7 14.99 -12.31 4.33
C GLN A 7 15.17 -12.37 2.81
N ASP A 8 14.67 -13.41 2.14
CA ASP A 8 14.76 -13.51 0.68
C ASP A 8 13.79 -12.55 -0.02
N ARG A 9 12.64 -12.23 0.60
CA ARG A 9 11.80 -11.07 0.21
C ARG A 9 12.57 -9.75 0.26
N PHE A 10 13.52 -9.60 1.20
CA PHE A 10 14.38 -8.42 1.33
C PHE A 10 15.59 -8.33 0.38
N LYS A 11 15.97 -9.41 -0.30
CA LYS A 11 17.14 -9.39 -1.23
C LYS A 11 16.82 -8.88 -2.62
N GLY A 12 15.54 -8.75 -2.97
CA GLY A 12 15.07 -8.19 -4.25
C GLY A 12 14.98 -6.66 -4.28
N TYR A 13 15.51 -5.97 -3.27
CA TYR A 13 15.46 -4.50 -3.17
C TYR A 13 16.39 -3.84 -4.21
N PRO A 14 15.86 -3.08 -5.19
CA PRO A 14 16.65 -2.24 -6.08
C PRO A 14 17.44 -1.26 -5.22
N LYS A 15 18.75 -1.20 -5.49
CA LYS A 15 19.71 -0.38 -4.75
C LYS A 15 19.88 1.03 -5.34
N GLU A 16 18.93 1.56 -6.11
CA GLU A 16 19.08 2.90 -6.67
C GLU A 16 17.96 3.86 -6.23
N ASP A 17 18.44 4.86 -5.48
CA ASP A 17 17.84 6.10 -4.97
C ASP A 17 16.52 6.04 -4.22
N THR A 18 16.71 5.74 -2.92
CA THR A 18 15.80 5.92 -1.77
C THR A 18 14.58 5.02 -1.74
N VAL A 19 14.84 3.73 -1.49
CA VAL A 19 13.93 2.88 -0.71
C VAL A 19 13.60 3.64 0.58
N ILE A 20 12.37 4.16 0.69
CA ILE A 20 11.90 4.77 1.93
C ILE A 20 11.96 3.73 3.05
N ASN A 21 12.47 4.11 4.22
CA ASN A 21 12.44 3.23 5.37
C ASN A 21 11.02 3.21 5.94
N LEU A 22 10.28 2.12 5.70
CA LEU A 22 8.87 1.98 6.08
C LEU A 22 8.63 2.05 7.59
N GLU A 23 9.63 1.70 8.40
CA GLU A 23 9.54 1.79 9.86
C GLU A 23 9.45 3.26 10.30
N SER A 24 10.16 4.17 9.64
CA SER A 24 10.23 5.59 10.00
C SER A 24 9.42 6.51 9.07
N ALA A 25 9.04 6.06 7.88
CA ALA A 25 8.32 6.86 6.90
C ALA A 25 6.93 7.25 7.43
N THR A 26 6.53 8.48 7.15
CA THR A 26 5.18 8.98 7.37
C THR A 26 4.20 8.37 6.36
N SER A 27 2.89 8.39 6.66
CA SER A 27 1.88 7.90 5.73
C SER A 27 1.91 8.65 4.39
N ASN A 28 2.21 9.95 4.41
CA ASN A 28 2.32 10.77 3.20
C ASN A 28 3.55 10.40 2.35
N GLU A 29 4.71 10.14 2.97
CA GLU A 29 5.89 9.68 2.21
C GLU A 29 5.65 8.32 1.54
N ILE A 30 4.85 7.45 2.18
CA ILE A 30 4.47 6.16 1.60
C ILE A 30 3.43 6.35 0.47
N ALA A 31 2.45 7.25 0.63
CA ALA A 31 1.52 7.60 -0.44
C ALA A 31 2.23 8.21 -1.65
N ASP A 32 3.15 9.15 -1.45
CA ASP A 32 3.98 9.73 -2.51
C ASP A 32 4.78 8.65 -3.25
N ALA A 33 5.31 7.65 -2.53
CA ALA A 33 6.00 6.53 -3.14
C ALA A 33 5.08 5.63 -3.96
N LEU A 34 3.81 5.44 -3.53
CA LEU A 34 2.78 4.76 -4.32
C LEU A 34 2.42 5.54 -5.58
N SER A 35 2.26 6.86 -5.52
CA SER A 35 1.97 7.68 -6.70
C SER A 35 3.10 7.64 -7.75
N ARG A 36 4.36 7.41 -7.34
CA ARG A 36 5.46 7.13 -8.30
C ARG A 36 5.30 5.80 -9.04
N LEU A 37 4.56 4.86 -8.47
CA LEU A 37 4.21 3.58 -9.07
C LEU A 37 2.89 3.62 -9.86
N ALA A 38 2.27 4.80 -10.03
CA ALA A 38 1.01 4.95 -10.78
C ALA A 38 1.08 4.40 -12.21
N HIS A 39 2.25 4.39 -12.84
CA HIS A 39 2.44 3.83 -14.19
C HIS A 39 2.19 2.32 -14.30
N ILE A 40 2.14 1.58 -13.17
CA ILE A 40 1.75 0.17 -13.10
C ILE A 40 0.41 -0.04 -12.38
N ALA A 41 -0.27 1.02 -11.97
CA ALA A 41 -1.56 0.92 -11.31
C ALA A 41 -2.63 0.44 -12.31
N VAL A 42 -3.46 -0.50 -11.87
CA VAL A 42 -4.62 -0.98 -12.66
C VAL A 42 -5.84 -0.12 -12.37
N VAL A 43 -5.91 0.40 -11.15
CA VAL A 43 -6.98 1.27 -10.69
C VAL A 43 -6.36 2.55 -10.17
N GLY A 44 -6.82 3.66 -10.73
CA GLY A 44 -6.33 5.00 -10.43
C GLY A 44 -4.90 5.28 -10.87
N ASP A 45 -4.62 6.56 -11.10
CA ASP A 45 -3.31 7.12 -11.37
C ASP A 45 -2.77 7.96 -10.20
N ASP A 46 -3.59 8.14 -9.14
CA ASP A 46 -3.15 8.81 -7.91
C ASP A 46 -3.71 8.16 -6.63
N TRP A 47 -2.99 8.34 -5.53
CA TRP A 47 -3.25 7.72 -4.24
C TRP A 47 -3.16 8.77 -3.12
N GLU A 48 -4.31 9.16 -2.57
CA GLU A 48 -4.38 10.28 -1.63
C GLU A 48 -5.13 9.94 -0.33
N PHE A 49 -4.71 10.54 0.78
CA PHE A 49 -5.50 10.61 2.01
C PHE A 49 -6.29 11.92 1.98
N LEU A 50 -7.59 11.83 1.65
CA LEU A 50 -8.43 13.03 1.51
C LEU A 50 -8.90 13.61 2.84
N ASP A 51 -9.01 12.76 3.86
CA ASP A 51 -9.40 13.16 5.22
C ASP A 51 -8.16 13.14 6.13
N PRO A 52 -7.69 14.31 6.62
CA PRO A 52 -6.54 14.36 7.52
C PRO A 52 -6.80 13.67 8.87
N ASP A 53 -8.08 13.47 9.24
CA ASP A 53 -8.49 12.74 10.45
C ASP A 53 -8.68 11.23 10.19
N ASP A 54 -8.75 10.79 8.93
CA ASP A 54 -8.80 9.37 8.52
C ASP A 54 -7.60 8.97 7.68
N LEU A 55 -6.46 8.79 8.36
CA LEU A 55 -5.22 8.26 7.78
C LEU A 55 -5.29 6.76 7.41
N CYS A 56 -6.48 6.16 7.44
CA CYS A 56 -6.69 4.74 7.17
C CYS A 56 -7.56 4.45 5.96
N THR A 57 -8.13 5.48 5.35
CA THR A 57 -8.79 5.37 4.07
C THR A 57 -7.92 6.03 3.00
N VAL A 58 -7.28 5.23 2.14
CA VAL A 58 -6.59 5.76 0.97
C VAL A 58 -7.57 5.80 -0.20
N HIS A 59 -7.65 6.93 -0.87
CA HIS A 59 -8.46 7.12 -2.06
C HIS A 59 -7.60 6.85 -3.28
N VAL A 60 -8.02 5.84 -4.04
CA VAL A 60 -7.49 5.57 -5.38
C VAL A 60 -8.26 6.45 -6.35
N ILE A 61 -7.58 7.38 -6.98
CA ILE A 61 -8.19 8.38 -7.88
C ILE A 61 -7.83 8.00 -9.31
N ASP A 62 -8.84 7.83 -10.15
CA ASP A 62 -8.71 7.77 -11.60
C ASP A 62 -9.11 9.14 -12.16
N GLN A 63 -8.10 9.95 -12.47
CA GLN A 63 -8.29 11.31 -12.99
C GLN A 63 -8.93 11.29 -14.38
N ALA A 64 -8.64 10.27 -15.19
CA ALA A 64 -9.16 10.15 -16.55
C ALA A 64 -10.66 9.81 -16.55
N ALA A 65 -11.10 8.92 -15.64
CA ALA A 65 -12.50 8.55 -15.47
C ALA A 65 -13.27 9.50 -14.53
N ASN A 66 -12.57 10.41 -13.83
CA ASN A 66 -13.12 11.21 -12.73
C ASN A 66 -13.83 10.33 -11.69
N GLN A 67 -13.18 9.21 -11.33
CA GLN A 67 -13.66 8.23 -10.37
C GLN A 67 -12.70 8.13 -9.20
N GLN A 68 -13.24 7.79 -8.03
CA GLN A 68 -12.42 7.51 -6.86
C GLN A 68 -12.99 6.32 -6.11
N TRP A 69 -12.09 5.50 -5.58
CA TRP A 69 -12.44 4.35 -4.75
C TRP A 69 -11.74 4.45 -3.39
N PRO A 70 -12.50 4.50 -2.29
CA PRO A 70 -11.92 4.44 -0.96
C PRO A 70 -11.48 3.00 -0.67
N LEU A 71 -10.22 2.83 -0.28
CA LEU A 71 -9.67 1.58 0.22
C LEU A 71 -9.42 1.70 1.72
N GLN A 72 -10.19 0.94 2.50
CA GLN A 72 -10.05 0.87 3.94
C GLN A 72 -8.88 -0.04 4.33
N LEU A 73 -7.82 0.56 4.87
CA LEU A 73 -6.57 -0.10 5.21
C LEU A 73 -6.64 -0.85 6.55
N ARG A 74 -7.57 -0.50 7.43
CA ARG A 74 -7.76 -1.23 8.69
C ARG A 74 -8.18 -2.68 8.43
N GLY A 75 -7.41 -3.62 8.94
CA GLY A 75 -7.57 -5.05 8.75
C GLY A 75 -7.30 -5.52 7.31
N ALA A 76 -6.77 -4.63 6.45
CA ALA A 76 -6.42 -4.98 5.10
C ALA A 76 -5.17 -5.85 5.08
N GLN A 77 -5.19 -6.82 4.18
CA GLN A 77 -4.05 -7.64 3.84
C GLN A 77 -3.90 -7.60 2.32
N PHE A 78 -2.66 -7.71 1.85
CA PHE A 78 -2.38 -7.71 0.43
C PHE A 78 -1.82 -9.07 0.03
N ALA A 79 -2.18 -9.51 -1.18
CA ALA A 79 -1.70 -10.76 -1.73
C ALA A 79 -1.17 -10.51 -3.13
N LEU A 80 0.06 -10.96 -3.38
CA LEU A 80 0.71 -10.92 -4.67
C LEU A 80 0.39 -12.20 -5.44
N HIS A 81 0.01 -12.02 -6.69
CA HIS A 81 -0.40 -13.08 -7.60
C HIS A 81 0.38 -12.97 -8.92
N ARG A 82 0.35 -14.05 -9.69
CA ARG A 82 0.82 -14.08 -11.07
C ARG A 82 -0.28 -14.62 -11.95
N ASP A 83 -0.67 -13.85 -12.95
CA ASP A 83 -1.69 -14.25 -13.91
C ASP A 83 -1.15 -15.36 -14.82
N SER A 84 -1.85 -16.48 -14.91
CA SER A 84 -1.38 -17.63 -15.70
C SER A 84 -1.45 -17.39 -17.20
N HIS A 85 -2.28 -16.44 -17.65
CA HIS A 85 -2.45 -16.13 -19.07
C HIS A 85 -1.49 -15.02 -19.51
N THR A 86 -1.53 -13.87 -18.84
CA THR A 86 -0.70 -12.71 -19.20
C THR A 86 0.73 -12.82 -18.67
N GLN A 87 0.98 -13.69 -17.68
CA GLN A 87 2.25 -13.82 -16.95
C GLN A 87 2.61 -12.58 -16.11
N ASN A 88 1.73 -11.58 -16.04
CA ASN A 88 1.89 -10.39 -15.22
C ASN A 88 1.72 -10.73 -13.73
N TYR A 89 2.42 -9.97 -12.89
CA TYR A 89 2.20 -9.95 -11.46
C TYR A 89 1.15 -8.91 -11.13
N TYR A 90 0.34 -9.17 -10.09
CA TYR A 90 -0.61 -8.19 -9.57
C TYR A 90 -0.82 -8.34 -8.08
N ALA A 91 -1.27 -7.27 -7.43
CA ALA A 91 -1.64 -7.27 -6.02
C ALA A 91 -3.16 -7.14 -5.86
N ILE A 92 -3.74 -7.88 -4.92
CA ILE A 92 -5.13 -7.72 -4.49
C ILE A 92 -5.21 -7.35 -3.02
N MET A 93 -6.16 -6.48 -2.66
CA MET A 93 -6.53 -6.23 -1.26
C MET A 93 -7.56 -7.25 -0.79
N LYS A 94 -7.48 -7.67 0.46
CA LYS A 94 -8.48 -8.50 1.15
C LYS A 94 -8.68 -8.07 2.59
N HIS A 95 -9.88 -8.27 3.11
CA HIS A 95 -10.19 -8.21 4.54
C HIS A 95 -10.41 -9.64 5.04
N GLY A 96 -9.42 -10.16 5.77
CA GLY A 96 -9.39 -11.57 6.16
C GLY A 96 -9.32 -12.52 4.95
N LYS A 97 -10.42 -13.25 4.69
CA LYS A 97 -10.52 -14.17 3.53
C LYS A 97 -11.25 -13.56 2.34
N THR A 98 -11.80 -12.35 2.47
CA THR A 98 -12.66 -11.74 1.47
C THR A 98 -11.88 -10.71 0.66
N PRO A 99 -11.71 -10.89 -0.65
CA PRO A 99 -11.07 -9.87 -1.48
C PRO A 99 -11.95 -8.62 -1.57
N ALA A 100 -11.31 -7.45 -1.66
CA ALA A 100 -11.98 -6.26 -2.13
C ALA A 100 -12.39 -6.47 -3.59
N LEU A 101 -13.60 -6.06 -3.95
CA LEU A 101 -14.14 -6.26 -5.28
C LEU A 101 -14.15 -4.94 -6.04
N GLY A 102 -13.77 -5.01 -7.31
CA GLY A 102 -13.94 -3.92 -8.26
C GLY A 102 -15.39 -3.78 -8.73
N PRO A 103 -15.69 -2.77 -9.56
CA PRO A 103 -17.02 -2.52 -10.10
C PRO A 103 -17.62 -3.69 -10.90
N ASP A 104 -16.78 -4.55 -11.45
CA ASP A 104 -17.15 -5.75 -12.22
C ASP A 104 -17.38 -7.00 -11.34
N GLY A 105 -17.25 -6.87 -10.02
CA GLY A 105 -17.39 -7.96 -9.06
C GLY A 105 -16.19 -8.92 -9.04
N GLN A 106 -15.09 -8.60 -9.73
CA GLN A 106 -13.83 -9.36 -9.65
C GLN A 106 -12.96 -8.82 -8.52
N PRO A 107 -12.00 -9.63 -8.01
CA PRO A 107 -10.99 -9.13 -7.09
C PRO A 107 -10.29 -7.90 -7.65
N LEU A 108 -10.27 -6.83 -6.87
CA LEU A 108 -9.66 -5.56 -7.23
C LEU A 108 -8.15 -5.74 -7.36
N ARG A 109 -7.65 -5.70 -8.61
CA ARG A 109 -6.21 -5.62 -8.89
C ARG A 109 -5.77 -4.18 -8.70
N LEU A 110 -4.76 -3.95 -7.87
CA LEU A 110 -4.26 -2.61 -7.55
C LEU A 110 -3.13 -2.19 -8.48
N PHE A 111 -2.20 -3.10 -8.73
CA PHE A 111 -1.06 -2.92 -9.63
C PHE A 111 -0.94 -4.14 -10.53
N GLU A 112 -0.49 -3.95 -11.77
CA GLU A 112 -0.21 -5.05 -12.69
C GLU A 112 0.93 -4.71 -13.64
N THR A 113 1.97 -5.56 -13.66
CA THR A 113 3.09 -5.45 -14.59
C THR A 113 3.81 -6.79 -14.74
N ALA A 114 4.66 -6.92 -15.76
CA ALA A 114 5.54 -8.08 -15.92
C ALA A 114 6.65 -8.15 -14.86
N SER A 115 6.94 -7.04 -14.17
CA SER A 115 7.96 -6.98 -13.11
C SER A 115 7.41 -7.43 -11.77
N TYR A 116 7.95 -8.53 -11.24
CA TYR A 116 7.65 -8.97 -9.88
C TYR A 116 8.03 -7.90 -8.85
N HIS A 117 9.18 -7.26 -9.04
CA HIS A 117 9.74 -6.31 -8.09
C HIS A 117 8.81 -5.11 -7.90
N ASP A 118 8.25 -4.56 -8.98
CA ASP A 118 7.45 -3.34 -8.89
C ASP A 118 6.15 -3.59 -8.12
N VAL A 119 5.48 -4.73 -8.39
CA VAL A 119 4.28 -5.14 -7.66
C VAL A 119 4.58 -5.48 -6.20
N PHE A 120 5.74 -6.08 -5.94
CA PHE A 120 6.21 -6.36 -4.59
C PHE A 120 6.44 -5.07 -3.78
N PHE A 121 7.03 -4.02 -4.38
CA PHE A 121 7.19 -2.72 -3.70
C PHE A 121 5.85 -2.06 -3.41
N ALA A 122 4.98 -2.02 -4.41
CA ALA A 122 3.66 -1.43 -4.26
C ALA A 122 2.85 -2.14 -3.16
N GLU A 123 2.90 -3.47 -3.12
CA GLU A 123 2.31 -4.29 -2.05
C GLU A 123 2.90 -3.98 -0.68
N GLY A 124 4.22 -3.88 -0.57
CA GLY A 124 4.91 -3.56 0.68
C GLY A 124 4.54 -2.17 1.24
N TYR A 125 4.37 -1.18 0.37
CA TYR A 125 3.91 0.16 0.76
C TYR A 125 2.48 0.14 1.30
N LEU A 126 1.57 -0.56 0.64
CA LEU A 126 0.20 -0.72 1.12
C LEU A 126 0.13 -1.50 2.44
N GLN A 127 0.94 -2.54 2.58
CA GLN A 127 1.04 -3.31 3.82
C GLN A 127 1.54 -2.43 4.97
N ALA A 128 2.55 -1.59 4.74
CA ALA A 128 3.05 -0.65 5.75
C ALA A 128 2.00 0.39 6.16
N LEU A 129 1.20 0.90 5.21
CA LEU A 129 0.08 1.79 5.53
C LEU A 129 -0.99 1.09 6.38
N ALA A 130 -1.36 -0.14 6.03
CA ALA A 130 -2.30 -0.95 6.83
C ALA A 130 -1.78 -1.23 8.24
N GLU A 131 -0.50 -1.51 8.40
CA GLU A 131 0.11 -1.73 9.72
C GLU A 131 0.07 -0.48 10.61
N LYS A 132 0.34 0.71 10.05
CA LYS A 132 0.22 1.98 10.77
C LYS A 132 -1.21 2.26 11.24
N CYS A 133 -2.20 1.71 10.54
CA CYS A 133 -3.62 1.80 10.90
C CYS A 133 -4.07 0.84 12.01
N GLU A 134 -3.41 -0.31 12.14
CA GLU A 134 -3.67 -1.28 13.22
C GLU A 134 -2.96 -0.89 14.52
N PHE A 135 -1.76 -0.32 14.40
CA PHE A 135 -0.93 0.07 15.53
C PHE A 135 -0.65 1.57 15.50
N PRO A 136 -1.60 2.44 15.93
CA PRO A 136 -1.40 3.89 15.96
C PRO A 136 -0.39 4.35 17.03
N GLN A 137 0.53 3.48 17.47
CA GLN A 137 1.58 3.79 18.45
C GLN A 137 2.58 4.80 17.88
N SER A 138 2.22 6.09 17.95
CA SER A 138 3.10 7.26 18.20
C SER A 138 2.55 8.59 17.68
N LEU A 139 1.30 8.71 17.21
CA LEU A 139 0.77 10.03 16.79
C LEU A 139 0.37 10.98 17.95
N ASN A 140 0.36 10.53 19.21
CA ASN A 140 -0.05 11.35 20.36
C ASN A 140 0.97 11.47 21.51
N ALA A 141 2.21 10.98 21.38
CA ALA A 141 3.19 11.05 22.47
C ALA A 141 4.05 12.34 22.49
N ALA A 142 3.86 13.27 21.54
CA ALA A 142 4.58 14.55 21.51
C ALA A 142 3.75 15.77 21.96
N ALA A 143 2.45 15.62 22.21
CA ALA A 143 1.55 16.75 22.49
C ALA A 143 1.20 16.95 23.98
N SER A 144 1.80 16.22 24.92
CA SER A 144 1.49 16.39 26.35
C SER A 144 2.67 16.08 27.25
N SER A 145 3.65 16.99 27.28
CA SER A 145 4.47 17.19 28.48
C SER A 145 4.36 18.64 28.92
N PRO A 146 3.57 18.97 29.96
CA PRO A 146 3.72 20.25 30.62
C PRO A 146 5.08 20.24 31.36
N ALA A 147 5.94 21.21 31.04
CA ALA A 147 7.17 21.41 31.78
C ALA A 147 6.86 21.66 33.27
N PRO A 148 7.53 20.99 34.22
CA PRO A 148 7.35 21.28 35.63
C PRO A 148 7.94 22.67 35.94
N SER A 149 7.19 23.43 36.74
CA SER A 149 7.52 24.77 37.25
C SER A 149 8.67 24.78 38.24
#